data_AF-A0A2D5V0B5-F1
#
_entry.id   AF-A0A2D5V0B5-F1
#
_cell.length_a   1.000
_cell.length_b   1.000
_cell.length_c   1.000
_cell.angle_alpha   90.00
_cell.angle_beta   90.00
_cell.angle_gamma   90.00
#
_symmetry.space_group_name_H-M   'P 1'
#
loop_
_entity.id
_entity.type
_entity.pdbx_description
1 polymer ?
#
loop_
_entity_poly.entity_id
_entity_poly.type
_entity_poly.pdbx_seq_one_letter_code
_entity_poly.pdbx_strand_id
1 'polypeptide(L)'
;KQIGLQYLSWEPMSVKREYGETIAETERIQKLLQGSAIPILICLDVSHGDLSSQNPDDHDYAKWVEKFAAISPLIHLKQVMAGTSAHLPFTTENNMKGKIRPETLLPMLEKYGAKNALLLLELAFREREPTESLILQQLQESADYWKRGMNNHGINL
;
A
#
# COMPACT_ATOMS: atom_id res chain seq x y z
N LYS A 1 25.87 -1.62 -20.22
CA LYS A 1 25.47 -0.21 -19.96
C LYS A 1 24.85 -0.17 -18.56
N GLN A 2 25.44 0.55 -17.61
CA GLN A 2 24.80 0.83 -16.32
C GLN A 2 23.95 2.10 -16.47
N ILE A 3 22.70 2.07 -16.02
CA ILE A 3 21.72 3.16 -16.22
C ILE A 3 21.39 3.95 -14.94
N GLY A 4 22.04 3.64 -13.81
CA GLY A 4 21.97 4.43 -12.57
C GLY A 4 20.85 4.10 -11.58
N LEU A 5 20.06 3.05 -11.82
CA LEU A 5 19.01 2.60 -10.87
C LEU A 5 19.62 2.12 -9.55
N GLN A 6 19.05 2.58 -8.43
CA GLN A 6 19.50 2.23 -7.08
C GLN A 6 18.87 0.93 -6.56
N TYR A 7 17.64 0.63 -6.98
CA TYR A 7 16.93 -0.60 -6.68
C TYR A 7 15.86 -0.87 -7.76
N LEU A 8 15.35 -2.10 -7.79
CA LEU A 8 14.06 -2.43 -8.42
C LEU A 8 13.05 -2.75 -7.34
N SER A 9 11.77 -2.67 -7.66
CA SER A 9 10.70 -3.09 -6.78
C SER A 9 9.81 -4.15 -7.42
N TRP A 10 9.18 -4.96 -6.57
CA TRP A 10 8.08 -5.84 -6.96
C TRP A 10 6.95 -5.68 -5.95
N GLU A 11 5.72 -5.87 -6.40
CA GLU A 11 4.52 -5.76 -5.57
C GLU A 11 3.98 -7.16 -5.27
N PRO A 12 3.88 -7.57 -3.99
CA PRO A 12 3.18 -8.77 -3.60
C PRO A 12 1.69 -8.63 -3.96
N MET A 13 1.12 -9.66 -4.58
CA MET A 13 -0.26 -9.63 -5.10
C MET A 13 -1.21 -10.38 -4.17
N SER A 14 -2.43 -10.72 -4.62
CA SER A 14 -3.44 -11.38 -3.78
C SER A 14 -3.82 -12.80 -4.23
N VAL A 15 -3.18 -13.33 -5.27
CA VAL A 15 -3.46 -14.69 -5.76
C VAL A 15 -2.17 -15.43 -6.10
N LYS A 16 -2.15 -16.74 -5.85
CA LYS A 16 -0.95 -17.59 -6.01
C LYS A 16 -0.23 -17.48 -7.35
N ARG A 17 -0.96 -17.33 -8.47
CA ARG A 17 -0.35 -17.22 -9.80
C ARG A 17 0.36 -15.88 -10.04
N GLU A 18 0.05 -14.87 -9.22
CA GLU A 18 0.64 -13.52 -9.27
C GLU A 18 1.70 -13.30 -8.20
N TYR A 19 1.89 -14.29 -7.32
CA TYR A 19 2.91 -14.38 -6.28
C TYR A 19 2.76 -13.38 -5.12
N GLY A 20 3.28 -13.78 -3.96
CA GLY A 20 3.28 -12.94 -2.76
C GLY A 20 1.88 -12.75 -2.18
N GLU A 21 1.00 -13.72 -2.34
CA GLU A 21 -0.39 -13.67 -1.84
C GLU A 21 -0.51 -13.90 -0.33
N THR A 22 0.54 -14.39 0.31
CA THR A 22 0.64 -14.55 1.77
C THR A 22 1.92 -13.89 2.28
N ILE A 23 1.97 -13.63 3.58
CA ILE A 23 3.19 -13.12 4.24
C ILE A 23 4.34 -14.12 4.04
N ALA A 24 4.07 -15.42 4.20
CA ALA A 24 5.08 -16.46 4.06
C ALA A 24 5.64 -16.56 2.63
N GLU A 25 4.79 -16.51 1.60
CA GLU A 25 5.25 -16.53 0.21
C GLU A 25 6.02 -15.25 -0.14
N THR A 26 5.60 -14.10 0.39
CA THR A 26 6.31 -12.83 0.22
C THR A 26 7.70 -12.88 0.83
N GLU A 27 7.84 -13.35 2.07
CA GLU A 27 9.15 -13.58 2.72
C GLU A 27 10.02 -14.56 1.92
N ARG A 28 9.42 -15.65 1.42
CA ARG A 28 10.14 -16.66 0.61
C ARG A 28 10.70 -16.06 -0.67
N ILE A 29 9.90 -15.31 -1.42
CA ILE A 29 10.33 -14.67 -2.67
C ILE A 29 11.36 -13.59 -2.40
N GLN A 30 11.13 -12.74 -1.40
CA GLN A 30 12.07 -11.68 -1.03
C GLN A 30 13.44 -12.27 -0.66
N LYS A 31 13.48 -13.43 0.01
CA LYS A 31 14.72 -14.16 0.28
C LYS A 31 15.40 -14.67 -0.99
N LEU A 32 14.65 -15.16 -1.97
CA LEU A 32 15.21 -15.60 -3.26
C LEU A 32 15.81 -14.45 -4.08
N LEU A 33 15.27 -13.24 -3.91
CA LEU A 33 15.76 -12.05 -4.60
C LEU A 33 17.04 -11.46 -3.96
N GLN A 34 17.42 -11.94 -2.78
CA GLN A 34 18.68 -11.53 -2.13
C GLN A 34 19.89 -11.93 -2.98
N GLY A 35 20.92 -11.07 -3.01
CA GLY A 35 22.12 -11.29 -3.82
C GLY A 35 21.99 -10.86 -5.29
N SER A 36 20.86 -10.29 -5.68
CA SER A 36 20.70 -9.61 -6.98
C SER A 36 21.73 -8.49 -7.16
N ALA A 37 22.11 -8.21 -8.42
CA ALA A 37 23.14 -7.23 -8.76
C ALA A 37 22.82 -5.80 -8.26
N ILE A 38 21.53 -5.48 -8.15
CA ILE A 38 21.01 -4.32 -7.41
C ILE A 38 19.92 -4.82 -6.46
N PRO A 39 19.67 -4.12 -5.33
CA PRO A 39 18.60 -4.48 -4.42
C PRO A 39 17.25 -4.58 -5.15
N ILE A 40 16.49 -5.63 -4.85
CA ILE A 40 15.10 -5.75 -5.24
C ILE A 40 14.27 -5.66 -3.96
N LEU A 41 13.47 -4.61 -3.84
CA LEU A 41 12.73 -4.23 -2.63
C LEU A 41 11.22 -4.40 -2.84
N ILE A 42 10.45 -4.27 -1.77
CA ILE A 42 9.00 -4.43 -1.83
C ILE A 42 8.33 -3.09 -2.17
N CYS A 43 7.40 -3.10 -3.11
CA CYS A 43 6.35 -2.09 -3.19
C CYS A 43 5.17 -2.63 -2.38
N LEU A 44 4.98 -2.10 -1.17
CA LEU A 44 4.01 -2.64 -0.23
C LEU A 44 2.64 -2.06 -0.53
N ASP A 45 1.74 -2.89 -1.03
CA ASP A 45 0.33 -2.60 -0.95
C ASP A 45 -0.23 -3.12 0.38
N VAL A 46 -0.64 -2.21 1.25
CA VAL A 46 -1.14 -2.58 2.59
C VAL A 46 -2.49 -3.30 2.55
N SER A 47 -3.18 -3.30 1.41
CA SER A 47 -4.50 -3.91 1.24
C SER A 47 -4.49 -5.25 0.48
N HIS A 48 -3.34 -5.67 -0.03
CA HIS A 48 -3.16 -6.97 -0.68
C HIS A 48 -3.15 -8.12 0.34
N GLY A 49 -3.03 -9.34 -0.20
CA GLY A 49 -3.16 -10.58 0.55
C GLY A 49 -4.35 -11.44 0.08
N ASP A 50 -4.25 -12.74 0.30
CA ASP A 50 -5.28 -13.72 -0.02
C ASP A 50 -6.39 -13.70 1.04
N LEU A 51 -7.52 -13.08 0.69
CA LEU A 51 -8.73 -13.03 1.53
C LEU A 51 -9.33 -14.42 1.83
N SER A 52 -8.94 -15.46 1.10
CA SER A 52 -9.36 -16.85 1.33
C SER A 52 -8.38 -17.65 2.20
N SER A 53 -7.24 -17.06 2.59
CA SER A 53 -6.28 -17.71 3.47
C SER A 53 -6.94 -18.07 4.80
N GLN A 54 -6.61 -19.25 5.33
CA GLN A 54 -7.04 -19.67 6.67
C GLN A 54 -6.25 -18.94 7.77
N ASN A 55 -5.12 -18.34 7.42
CA ASN A 55 -4.32 -17.52 8.32
C ASN A 55 -4.79 -16.06 8.23
N PRO A 56 -5.39 -15.51 9.30
CA PRO A 56 -5.93 -14.14 9.27
C PRO A 56 -4.87 -13.06 9.08
N ASP A 57 -3.61 -13.36 9.41
CA ASP A 57 -2.50 -12.42 9.23
C ASP A 57 -2.25 -12.12 7.75
N ASP A 58 -2.56 -13.06 6.84
CA ASP A 58 -2.31 -12.89 5.40
C ASP A 58 -3.22 -11.82 4.76
N HIS A 59 -4.26 -11.37 5.45
CA HIS A 59 -5.13 -10.28 4.99
C HIS A 59 -5.36 -9.22 6.08
N ASP A 60 -4.43 -9.12 7.03
CA ASP A 60 -4.37 -8.04 8.03
C ASP A 60 -3.26 -7.05 7.65
N TYR A 61 -3.66 -5.85 7.23
CA TYR A 61 -2.71 -4.81 6.82
C TYR A 61 -1.68 -4.48 7.91
N ALA A 62 -2.04 -4.60 9.19
CA ALA A 62 -1.11 -4.32 10.27
C ALA A 62 0.03 -5.35 10.33
N LYS A 63 -0.27 -6.61 10.00
CA LYS A 63 0.71 -7.69 9.92
C LYS A 63 1.64 -7.54 8.73
N TRP A 64 1.10 -7.12 7.59
CA TRP A 64 1.89 -6.79 6.41
C TRP A 64 2.85 -5.63 6.66
N VAL A 65 2.38 -4.55 7.30
CA VAL A 65 3.22 -3.42 7.69
C VAL A 65 4.30 -3.85 8.69
N GLU A 66 3.92 -4.60 9.73
CA GLU A 66 4.86 -5.16 10.72
C GLU A 66 6.01 -5.94 10.07
N LYS A 67 5.70 -6.70 9.02
CA LYS A 67 6.66 -7.57 8.35
C LYS A 67 7.53 -6.85 7.33
N PHE A 68 6.96 -5.93 6.56
CA PHE A 68 7.60 -5.45 5.33
C PHE A 68 7.92 -3.96 5.32
N ALA A 69 7.45 -3.15 6.27
CA ALA A 69 7.69 -1.70 6.29
C ALA A 69 9.17 -1.32 6.14
N ALA A 70 10.07 -1.99 6.85
CA ALA A 70 11.51 -1.70 6.82
C ALA A 70 12.19 -1.92 5.45
N ILE A 71 11.58 -2.73 4.57
CA ILE A 71 12.12 -3.06 3.24
C ILE A 71 11.24 -2.56 2.09
N SER A 72 10.31 -1.65 2.40
CA SER A 72 9.33 -1.12 1.45
C SER A 72 9.52 0.37 1.23
N PRO A 73 10.39 0.79 0.29
CA PRO A 73 10.58 2.21 -0.04
C PRO A 73 9.37 2.81 -0.76
N LEU A 74 8.50 1.98 -1.32
CA LEU A 74 7.27 2.37 -2.00
C LEU A 74 6.09 1.71 -1.29
N ILE A 75 5.04 2.49 -1.01
CA ILE A 75 3.85 1.98 -0.33
C ILE A 75 2.62 2.47 -1.08
N HIS A 76 1.85 1.54 -1.64
CA HIS A 76 0.57 1.83 -2.28
C HIS A 76 -0.53 1.99 -1.23
N LEU A 77 -1.31 3.05 -1.41
CA LEU A 77 -2.40 3.44 -0.53
C LEU A 77 -3.68 3.55 -1.35
N LYS A 78 -4.68 2.81 -0.92
CA LYS A 78 -6.06 2.90 -1.39
C LYS A 78 -7.00 2.69 -0.22
N GLN A 79 -8.21 3.21 -0.31
CA GLN A 79 -9.20 2.92 0.70
C GLN A 79 -9.83 1.56 0.42
N VAL A 80 -9.99 0.74 1.46
CA VAL A 80 -10.62 -0.58 1.34
C VAL A 80 -11.80 -0.71 2.29
N MET A 81 -12.92 -1.18 1.75
CA MET A 81 -14.09 -1.58 2.52
C MET A 81 -14.03 -3.07 2.85
N ALA A 82 -14.73 -3.49 3.90
CA ALA A 82 -14.85 -4.90 4.23
C ALA A 82 -15.43 -5.69 3.05
N GLY A 83 -14.74 -6.75 2.62
CA GLY A 83 -15.18 -7.63 1.53
C GLY A 83 -14.97 -7.07 0.12
N THR A 84 -14.24 -5.96 -0.06
CA THR A 84 -13.93 -5.40 -1.38
C THR A 84 -12.42 -5.29 -1.59
N SER A 85 -11.93 -5.63 -2.78
CA SER A 85 -10.59 -5.30 -3.27
C SER A 85 -10.59 -4.02 -4.11
N ALA A 86 -11.50 -3.09 -3.82
CA ALA A 86 -11.67 -1.89 -4.63
C ALA A 86 -10.57 -0.87 -4.29
N HIS A 87 -9.99 -0.24 -5.31
CA HIS A 87 -8.94 0.77 -5.17
C HIS A 87 -9.59 2.14 -4.94
N LEU A 88 -10.32 2.30 -3.84
CA LEU A 88 -11.19 3.46 -3.66
C LEU A 88 -10.39 4.72 -3.27
N PRO A 89 -10.82 5.91 -3.75
CA PRO A 89 -10.26 7.18 -3.32
C PRO A 89 -10.56 7.46 -1.85
N PHE A 90 -9.73 8.29 -1.21
CA PHE A 90 -9.86 8.70 0.19
C PHE A 90 -10.84 9.88 0.33
N THR A 91 -12.06 9.72 -0.18
CA THR A 91 -13.15 10.69 -0.01
C THR A 91 -13.74 10.60 1.39
N THR A 92 -14.45 11.63 1.82
CA THR A 92 -15.18 11.67 3.08
C THR A 92 -16.11 10.46 3.21
N GLU A 93 -16.82 10.10 2.14
CA GLU A 93 -17.70 8.93 2.15
C GLU A 93 -16.91 7.62 2.36
N ASN A 94 -15.86 7.40 1.56
CA ASN A 94 -15.07 6.18 1.65
C ASN A 94 -14.31 6.08 2.99
N ASN A 95 -13.86 7.21 3.53
CA ASN A 95 -13.19 7.28 4.84
C ASN A 95 -14.14 7.09 6.03
N MET A 96 -15.46 7.15 5.86
CA MET A 96 -16.36 6.73 6.94
C MET A 96 -16.44 5.20 7.05
N LYS A 97 -16.32 4.49 5.93
CA LYS A 97 -16.57 3.03 5.83
C LYS A 97 -15.30 2.19 5.71
N GLY A 98 -14.21 2.79 5.23
CA GLY A 98 -12.97 2.07 4.92
C GLY A 98 -12.06 1.90 6.12
N LYS A 99 -10.92 1.21 5.95
CA LYS A 99 -10.00 0.83 7.04
C LYS A 99 -8.71 1.66 7.13
N ILE A 100 -8.17 2.13 6.01
CA ILE A 100 -6.85 2.75 5.99
C ILE A 100 -6.95 4.20 6.47
N ARG A 101 -6.14 4.56 7.46
CA ARG A 101 -6.13 5.87 8.12
C ARG A 101 -4.68 6.34 8.35
N PRO A 102 -4.35 7.61 8.05
CA PRO A 102 -3.04 8.17 8.38
C PRO A 102 -2.70 8.02 9.87
N GLU A 103 -3.68 8.22 10.75
CA GLU A 103 -3.52 8.22 12.21
C GLU A 103 -3.11 6.85 12.76
N THR A 104 -3.42 5.77 12.05
CA THR A 104 -3.00 4.42 12.43
C THR A 104 -1.81 3.93 11.62
N LEU A 105 -1.75 4.23 10.32
CA LEU A 105 -0.71 3.73 9.44
C LEU A 105 0.64 4.42 9.65
N LEU A 106 0.68 5.74 9.81
CA LEU A 106 1.95 6.47 9.92
C LEU A 106 2.75 6.07 11.17
N PRO A 107 2.16 6.00 12.39
CA PRO A 107 2.89 5.50 13.56
C PRO A 107 3.35 4.06 13.40
N MET A 108 2.57 3.23 12.70
CA MET A 108 2.90 1.83 12.46
C MET A 108 4.10 1.69 11.53
N LEU A 109 4.12 2.45 10.42
CA LEU A 109 5.24 2.51 9.50
C LEU A 109 6.53 2.95 10.21
N GLU A 110 6.45 4.00 11.03
CA GLU A 110 7.58 4.48 11.82
C GLU A 110 8.06 3.42 12.82
N LYS A 111 7.14 2.83 13.60
CA LYS A 111 7.43 1.77 14.56
C LYS A 111 8.15 0.58 13.91
N TYR A 112 7.72 0.17 12.72
CA TYR A 112 8.26 -0.98 12.00
C TYR A 112 9.37 -0.62 11.00
N GLY A 113 9.94 0.58 11.13
CA GLY A 113 11.22 0.94 10.53
C GLY A 113 11.17 1.37 9.07
N ALA A 114 10.00 1.80 8.56
CA ALA A 114 9.94 2.48 7.28
C ALA A 114 10.82 3.73 7.30
N LYS A 115 11.70 3.88 6.30
CA LYS A 115 12.61 5.03 6.18
C LYS A 115 12.45 5.67 4.82
N ASN A 116 12.10 6.95 4.77
CA ASN A 116 11.91 7.71 3.53
C ASN A 116 10.98 7.00 2.53
N ALA A 117 9.96 6.29 3.02
CA ALA A 117 9.02 5.59 2.16
C ALA A 117 8.15 6.60 1.40
N LEU A 118 8.00 6.40 0.09
CA LEU A 118 7.08 7.16 -0.73
C LEU A 118 5.68 6.54 -0.63
N LEU A 119 4.75 7.32 -0.10
CA LEU A 119 3.34 6.97 -0.05
C LEU A 119 2.67 7.35 -1.39
N LEU A 120 2.16 6.36 -2.11
CA LEU A 120 1.60 6.48 -3.45
C LEU A 120 0.10 6.21 -3.40
N LEU A 121 -0.72 7.17 -3.86
CA LEU A 121 -2.16 6.96 -3.97
C LEU A 121 -2.47 6.12 -5.22
N GLU A 122 -2.92 4.89 -5.04
CA GLU A 122 -3.28 3.99 -6.13
C GLU A 122 -4.81 3.88 -6.21
N LEU A 123 -5.42 4.75 -7.02
CA LEU A 123 -6.88 4.95 -7.03
C LEU A 123 -7.47 4.55 -8.38
N ALA A 124 -8.60 3.84 -8.35
CA ALA A 124 -9.34 3.44 -9.54
C ALA A 124 -10.74 4.06 -9.56
N PHE A 125 -11.18 4.41 -10.77
CA PHE A 125 -12.46 5.06 -11.03
C PHE A 125 -13.17 4.25 -12.11
N ARG A 126 -14.47 3.99 -11.93
CA ARG A 126 -15.28 3.36 -12.98
C ARG A 126 -15.49 4.36 -14.11
N GLU A 127 -15.37 3.92 -15.35
CA GLU A 127 -15.52 4.71 -16.57
C GLU A 127 -17.02 4.94 -16.90
N ARG A 128 -17.75 5.50 -15.93
CA ARG A 128 -19.20 5.75 -15.98
C ARG A 128 -19.54 6.98 -15.16
N GLU A 129 -20.55 7.71 -15.63
CA GLU A 129 -21.12 8.80 -14.83
C GLU A 129 -21.88 8.27 -13.60
N PRO A 130 -21.88 9.02 -12.47
CA PRO A 130 -21.21 10.30 -12.27
C PRO A 130 -19.71 10.19 -11.90
N THR A 131 -19.14 8.98 -11.82
CA THR A 131 -17.76 8.77 -11.35
C THR A 131 -16.73 9.51 -12.20
N GLU A 132 -16.86 9.43 -13.53
CA GLU A 132 -15.95 10.08 -14.49
C GLU A 132 -15.84 11.59 -14.24
N SER A 133 -16.98 12.27 -14.11
CA SER A 133 -17.03 13.72 -13.84
C SER A 133 -16.46 14.12 -12.47
N LEU A 134 -16.27 13.17 -11.56
CA LEU A 134 -15.83 13.43 -10.19
C LEU A 134 -14.35 13.10 -9.95
N ILE A 135 -13.63 12.54 -10.93
CA ILE A 135 -12.24 12.05 -10.76
C ILE A 135 -11.32 13.13 -10.17
N LEU A 136 -11.28 14.32 -10.78
CA LEU A 136 -10.39 15.40 -10.31
C LEU A 136 -10.71 15.84 -8.88
N GLN A 137 -12.00 15.96 -8.54
CA GLN A 137 -12.44 16.31 -7.20
C GLN A 137 -12.00 15.24 -6.18
N GLN A 138 -12.19 13.96 -6.50
CA GLN A 138 -11.87 12.86 -5.61
C GLN A 138 -10.35 12.65 -5.45
N LEU A 139 -9.56 12.92 -6.49
CA LEU A 139 -8.09 12.95 -6.42
C LEU A 139 -7.62 14.07 -5.48
N GLN A 140 -8.15 15.30 -5.66
CA GLN A 140 -7.83 16.43 -4.80
C GLN A 140 -8.18 16.14 -3.33
N GLU A 141 -9.39 15.64 -3.07
CA GLU A 141 -9.83 15.30 -1.73
C GLU A 141 -8.94 14.23 -1.08
N SER A 142 -8.53 13.22 -1.87
CA SER A 142 -7.64 12.16 -1.39
C SER A 142 -6.25 12.68 -1.02
N ALA A 143 -5.68 13.54 -1.86
CA ALA A 143 -4.39 14.19 -1.59
C ALA A 143 -4.47 15.08 -0.34
N ASP A 144 -5.52 15.90 -0.22
CA ASP A 144 -5.72 16.78 0.92
C ASP A 144 -5.93 15.99 2.23
N TYR A 145 -6.63 14.85 2.16
CA TYR A 145 -6.83 13.95 3.29
C TYR A 145 -5.50 13.42 3.84
N TRP A 146 -4.64 12.88 2.97
CA TRP A 146 -3.33 12.39 3.38
C TRP A 146 -2.38 13.52 3.80
N LYS A 147 -2.41 14.67 3.12
CA LYS A 147 -1.63 15.84 3.52
C LYS A 147 -1.96 16.29 4.95
N ARG A 148 -3.25 16.36 5.31
CA ARG A 148 -3.67 16.66 6.69
C ARG A 148 -3.16 15.62 7.68
N GLY A 149 -3.31 14.33 7.36
CA GLY A 149 -2.83 13.23 8.20
C GLY A 149 -1.31 13.27 8.44
N MET A 150 -0.54 13.52 7.38
CA MET A 150 0.91 13.67 7.45
C MET A 150 1.32 14.88 8.29
N ASN A 151 0.70 16.04 8.07
CA ASN A 151 0.95 17.24 8.87
C ASN A 151 0.63 17.00 10.36
N ASN A 152 -0.46 16.31 10.68
CA ASN A 152 -0.83 15.96 12.04
C ASN A 152 0.17 14.99 12.70
N HIS A 153 0.83 14.14 11.91
CA HIS A 153 1.93 13.27 12.35
C HIS A 153 3.29 13.97 12.38
N GLY A 154 3.35 15.28 12.08
CA GLY A 154 4.59 16.06 12.07
C GLY A 154 5.42 15.95 10.79
N ILE A 155 4.87 15.38 9.71
CA ILE A 155 5.49 15.32 8.39
C ILE A 155 4.92 16.45 7.54
N ASN A 156 5.69 17.54 7.36
CA ASN A 156 5.25 18.72 6.62
C ASN A 156 5.48 18.56 5.11
N LEU A 157 4.39 18.67 4.32
CA LEU A 157 4.38 18.67 2.85
C LEU A 157 4.04 20.04 2.25
#